data_AF-A0A3D8YUN5-F1
#
_entry.id   AF-A0A3D8YUN5-F1
#
_cell.length_a   1.000
_cell.length_b   1.000
_cell.length_c   1.000
_cell.angle_alpha   90.00
_cell.angle_beta   90.00
_cell.angle_gamma   90.00
#
_symmetry.space_group_name_H-M   'P 1'
#
loop_
_entity.id
_entity.type
_entity.pdbx_description
1 polymer ?
#
loop_
_entity_poly.entity_id
_entity_poly.type
_entity_poly.pdbx_seq_one_letter_code
_entity_poly.pdbx_strand_id
1 'polypeptide(L)' 'MEKFLLKTGIYSFTISFLLLFVVIPREKYTTDLNGMSSIEGTSYPDFFFNLARYSIIISIIAVVVMYFVKFKKEKKD' A
#
# COMPACT_ATOMS: atom_id res chain seq x y z
N MET A 1 -5.40 4.40 24.09
CA MET A 1 -4.62 4.64 22.86
C MET A 1 -4.76 3.50 21.84
N GLU A 2 -4.78 2.27 22.32
CA GLU A 2 -4.81 1.03 21.53
C GLU A 2 -5.93 0.97 20.49
N LYS A 3 -7.19 1.25 20.86
CA LYS A 3 -8.33 1.23 19.92
C LYS A 3 -8.21 2.24 18.78
N PHE A 4 -7.54 3.37 19.00
CA PHE A 4 -7.34 4.40 17.97
C PHE A 4 -6.24 3.98 16.98
N LEU A 5 -5.12 3.46 17.50
CA LEU A 5 -4.03 2.93 16.69
C LEU A 5 -4.49 1.73 15.82
N LEU A 6 -5.28 0.81 16.40
CA LEU A 6 -5.88 -0.30 15.67
C LEU A 6 -6.79 0.16 14.53
N LYS A 7 -7.68 1.14 14.80
CA LYS A 7 -8.53 1.74 13.77
C LYS A 7 -7.68 2.36 12.66
N THR A 8 -6.68 3.16 13.00
CA THR A 8 -5.79 3.78 12.00
C THR A 8 -5.06 2.74 11.17
N GLY A 9 -4.56 1.66 11.76
CA GLY A 9 -3.93 0.56 11.04
C GLY A 9 -4.86 -0.11 10.04
N ILE A 10 -6.08 -0.46 10.47
CA ILE A 10 -7.07 -1.12 9.60
C ILE A 10 -7.52 -0.18 8.47
N TYR A 11 -7.87 1.07 8.78
CA TYR A 11 -8.32 2.02 7.76
C TYR A 11 -7.20 2.35 6.76
N SER A 12 -5.98 2.58 7.23
CA SER A 12 -4.84 2.85 6.34
C SER A 12 -4.52 1.66 5.45
N PHE A 13 -4.58 0.44 5.97
CA PHE A 13 -4.41 -0.78 5.17
C PHE A 13 -5.51 -0.89 4.11
N THR A 14 -6.79 -0.81 4.48
CA THR A 14 -7.90 -0.98 3.54
C THR A 14 -7.90 0.09 2.45
N ILE A 15 -7.68 1.36 2.81
CA ILE A 15 -7.66 2.46 1.85
C ILE A 15 -6.49 2.31 0.88
N SER A 16 -5.28 2.01 1.39
CA SER A 16 -4.11 1.83 0.53
C SER A 16 -4.26 0.62 -0.39
N PHE A 17 -4.81 -0.48 0.11
CA PHE A 17 -5.07 -1.67 -0.70
C PHE A 17 -6.02 -1.39 -1.87
N LEU A 18 -7.16 -0.74 -1.59
CA LEU A 18 -8.12 -0.36 -2.62
C LEU A 18 -7.51 0.62 -3.63
N LEU A 19 -6.72 1.59 -3.16
CA LEU A 19 -6.08 2.57 -4.03
C LEU A 19 -5.05 1.90 -4.95
N LEU A 20 -4.18 1.04 -4.40
CA LEU A 20 -3.18 0.30 -5.17
C LEU A 20 -3.83 -0.67 -6.16
N PHE A 21 -4.96 -1.26 -5.79
CA PHE A 21 -5.74 -2.13 -6.68
C PHE A 21 -6.23 -1.42 -7.93
N VAL A 22 -6.63 -0.16 -7.81
CA VAL A 22 -7.07 0.65 -8.95
C VAL A 22 -5.87 1.20 -9.75
N VAL A 23 -4.80 1.59 -9.06
CA VAL A 23 -3.66 2.31 -9.68
C VAL A 23 -2.67 1.37 -10.37
N ILE A 24 -2.41 0.18 -9.82
CA ILE A 24 -1.39 -0.72 -10.36
C ILE A 24 -2.05 -1.67 -11.37
N PRO A 25 -1.76 -1.55 -12.68
CA PRO A 25 -2.27 -2.50 -13.65
C PRO A 25 -1.56 -3.85 -13.49
N ARG A 26 -2.33 -4.93 -13.64
CA ARG A 26 -1.82 -6.32 -13.65
C ARG A 26 -0.96 -6.59 -14.89
N GLU A 27 -1.33 -5.97 -16.00
CA GLU A 27 -0.75 -6.20 -17.32
C GLU A 27 0.12 -5.00 -17.70
N LYS A 28 1.31 -5.29 -18.21
CA LYS A 28 2.26 -4.29 -18.70
C LYS A 28 2.59 -4.58 -20.16
N TYR A 29 2.65 -3.52 -20.96
CA TYR A 29 3.16 -3.61 -22.31
C TYR A 29 4.68 -3.56 -22.25
N THR A 30 5.34 -4.64 -22.67
CA THR A 30 6.78 -4.70 -22.80
C THR A 30 7.16 -4.68 -24.28
N THR A 31 8.17 -3.90 -24.65
CA THR A 31 8.69 -3.84 -26.01
C THR A 31 10.07 -4.44 -26.00
N ASP A 32 10.26 -5.52 -26.75
CA ASP A 32 11.54 -6.19 -26.88
C ASP A 32 12.53 -5.36 -27.73
N LEU A 33 13.81 -5.70 -27.70
CA LEU A 33 14.90 -5.06 -28.45
C LEU A 33 14.64 -5.02 -29.96
N ASN A 34 13.83 -5.96 -30.47
CA ASN A 34 13.42 -6.04 -31.87
C ASN A 34 12.20 -5.16 -32.22
N GLY A 35 11.70 -4.35 -31.27
CA GLY A 35 10.54 -3.48 -31.47
C GLY A 35 9.18 -4.19 -31.43
N MET A 36 9.15 -5.49 -31.10
CA MET A 36 7.91 -6.23 -30.91
C MET A 36 7.34 -5.97 -29.51
N SER A 37 6.09 -5.53 -29.45
CA SER A 37 5.36 -5.33 -28.20
C SER A 37 4.56 -6.57 -27.81
N SER A 38 4.67 -7.01 -26.56
CA SER A 38 3.85 -8.09 -25.99
C SER A 38 3.25 -7.66 -24.65
N ILE A 39 2.15 -8.31 -24.26
CA ILE A 39 1.50 -8.09 -22.97
C ILE A 39 2.06 -9.10 -21.97
N GLU A 40 2.75 -8.60 -20.95
CA GLU A 40 3.22 -9.40 -19.82
C GLU A 40 2.27 -9.18 -18.64
N GLY A 41 1.59 -10.25 -18.22
CA GLY A 41 0.65 -10.22 -17.11
C GLY A 41 1.26 -10.83 -15.84
N THR A 42 1.19 -10.11 -14.74
CA THR A 42 1.53 -10.69 -13.42
C THR A 42 0.52 -11.78 -13.07
N SER A 43 0.95 -12.88 -12.45
CA SER A 43 0.01 -13.91 -11.97
C SER A 43 -0.95 -13.32 -10.93
N TYR A 44 -2.18 -13.81 -10.86
CA TYR A 44 -3.16 -13.31 -9.87
C TYR A 44 -2.65 -13.41 -8.42
N PRO A 45 -2.04 -14.54 -7.99
CA PRO A 45 -1.44 -14.63 -6.67
C PRO A 45 -0.37 -13.56 -6.42
N ASP A 46 0.58 -13.42 -7.34
CA ASP A 46 1.69 -12.47 -7.17
C ASP A 46 1.20 -11.03 -7.14
N PHE A 47 0.21 -10.70 -7.96
CA PHE A 47 -0.43 -9.39 -7.96
C PHE A 47 -1.07 -9.10 -6.60
N PHE A 48 -1.89 -10.02 -6.08
CA PHE A 48 -2.54 -9.85 -4.78
C PHE A 48 -1.53 -9.73 -3.63
N PHE A 49 -0.51 -10.58 -3.59
CA PHE A 49 0.51 -10.54 -2.54
C PHE A 49 1.36 -9.26 -2.61
N ASN A 50 1.66 -8.76 -3.82
CA ASN A 50 2.36 -7.48 -3.97
C ASN A 50 1.51 -6.31 -3.47
N LEU A 51 0.23 -6.25 -3.82
CA LEU A 51 -0.69 -5.24 -3.30
C LEU A 51 -0.78 -5.30 -1.76
N ALA A 52 -0.96 -6.50 -1.21
CA ALA A 52 -1.01 -6.71 0.23
C ALA A 52 0.28 -6.25 0.91
N ARG A 53 1.44 -6.62 0.35
CA ARG A 53 2.77 -6.21 0.86
C ARG A 53 2.92 -4.70 0.89
N TYR A 54 2.60 -4.00 -0.20
CA TYR A 54 2.69 -2.55 -0.25
C TYR A 54 1.71 -1.88 0.74
N SER A 55 0.50 -2.43 0.86
CA SER A 55 -0.51 -1.90 1.79
C SER A 55 -0.10 -2.08 3.25
N ILE A 56 0.56 -3.20 3.60
CA ILE A 56 1.14 -3.42 4.94
C ILE A 56 2.25 -2.40 5.23
N ILE A 57 3.15 -2.14 4.27
CA ILE A 57 4.22 -1.16 4.45
C ILE A 57 3.63 0.24 4.69
N ILE A 58 2.63 0.63 3.90
CA ILE A 58 1.95 1.92 4.04
C ILE A 58 1.25 2.03 5.40
N SER A 59 0.55 0.97 5.83
CA SER A 59 -0.17 0.99 7.12
C SER A 59 0.79 1.09 8.32
N ILE A 60 1.93 0.40 8.27
CA ILE A 60 2.98 0.52 9.30
C ILE A 60 3.49 1.96 9.36
N ILE A 61 3.83 2.57 8.22
CA ILE A 61 4.29 3.96 8.17
C ILE A 61 3.22 4.91 8.74
N ALA A 62 1.95 4.73 8.34
CA ALA A 62 0.85 5.56 8.82
C ALA A 62 0.67 5.48 10.35
N VAL A 63 0.78 4.27 10.92
CA VAL A 63 0.69 4.06 12.38
C VAL A 63 1.87 4.72 13.10
N VAL A 64 3.09 4.57 12.58
CA VAL A 64 4.29 5.20 13.16
C VAL A 64 4.18 6.72 13.13
N VAL A 65 3.79 7.31 12.00
CA VAL A 65 3.59 8.76 11.86
C VAL A 65 2.54 9.24 12.85
N MET A 66 1.40 8.55 12.95
CA MET A 66 0.31 8.94 13.83
C MET A 66 0.71 8.87 15.31
N TYR A 67 1.48 7.85 15.69
CA TYR A 67 2.07 7.75 17.03
C TYR A 67 2.94 8.97 17.37
N PHE A 68 3.85 9.38 16.47
CA PHE A 68 4.69 10.56 16.67
C PHE A 68 3.89 11.87 16.74
N VAL A 69 2.88 12.04 15.87
CA VAL A 69 1.99 13.21 15.87
C VAL A 69 1.29 13.32 17.22
N LYS A 70 0.79 12.20 17.75
CA LYS A 70 0.10 12.18 19.03
C LYS A 70 1.06 12.48 20.20
N PHE A 71 2.24 11.87 20.21
CA PHE A 71 3.25 12.13 21.24
C PHE A 71 3.68 13.60 21.31
N LYS A 72 3.81 14.26 20.16
CA LYS A 72 4.09 15.71 20.11
C LYS A 72 2.94 16.56 20.65
N LYS A 73 1.70 16.12 20.44
CA LYS A 73 0.51 16.82 20.94
C LYS A 73 0.41 16.72 22.47
N GLU A 74 0.63 15.53 23.03
CA GLU A 74 0.63 15.30 24.48
C GLU A 74 1.76 16.02 25.23
N LYS A 75 2.86 16.39 24.54
CA LYS A 75 3.93 17.23 25.13
C LYS A 75 3.67 18.73 25.06
N LYS A 76 2.65 19.17 24.30
CA LYS A 76 2.37 20.58 24.03
C LYS A 76 1.19 21.10 24.87
N ASP A 77 0.40 20.20 25.43
CA ASP A 77 -0.61 20.43 26.46
C ASP A 77 0.03 20.24 27.86
#